data_AF-A0A3D4VAH3-F1
#
_entry.id   AF-A0A3D4VAH3-F1
#
_cell.length_a   1.000
_cell.length_b   1.000
_cell.length_c   1.000
_cell.angle_alpha   90.00
_cell.angle_beta   90.00
_cell.angle_gamma   90.00
#
_symmetry.space_group_name_H-M   'P 1'
#
loop_
_entity.id
_entity.type
_entity.pdbx_description
1 polymer ?
#
loop_
_entity_poly.entity_id
_entity_poly.type
_entity_poly.pdbx_seq_one_letter_code
_entity_poly.pdbx_strand_id
1 'polypeptide(L)'
;MFSHRAFGTRAATSAIAQSSQFSALSALVARLCIPLALLGLAPSSAHAQFGKLKDLGARAAKEAAAKKVIEAAGMESATGSSVGSSSSASARVTYDITAERLDAVLAALTPFVEDAKMRAAAKQQMDAFNAKRTAYEECAAASAKRAMTISPEGVERSAAFTAKMAPMLERYSAISQDPSKKREMLMLQDSMTVLSVQGQVALVGGKCGTPVHRTLAIVDAEMAEERTGDDGQLQVPAAQRAGMTTSQFGRIRERIALWALIQEGHAKPTEGRFTDAESQALQVKASELKTLAPFFRDGSLSWTNWGDLKGW
;
A
#
# COMPACT_ATOMS: atom_id res chain seq x y z
N MET A 1 -35.26 -17.22 43.42
CA MET A 1 -33.92 -17.83 43.39
C MET A 1 -33.23 -17.38 42.11
N PHE A 2 -32.40 -16.34 42.21
CA PHE A 2 -31.64 -15.78 41.10
C PHE A 2 -30.30 -16.53 40.96
N SER A 3 -29.94 -16.93 39.74
CA SER A 3 -28.60 -17.47 39.43
C SER A 3 -27.90 -16.52 38.46
N HIS A 4 -26.89 -15.83 38.96
CA HIS A 4 -25.97 -14.99 38.20
C HIS A 4 -24.96 -15.87 37.46
N ARG A 5 -24.83 -15.70 36.13
CA ARG A 5 -23.62 -16.07 35.38
C ARG A 5 -22.86 -14.81 35.02
N ALA A 6 -21.66 -14.68 35.59
CA ALA A 6 -20.67 -13.69 35.22
C ALA A 6 -19.95 -14.13 33.94
N PHE A 7 -19.94 -13.28 32.92
CA PHE A 7 -19.04 -13.41 31.77
C PHE A 7 -17.82 -12.53 32.01
N GLY A 8 -16.67 -13.18 32.13
CA GLY A 8 -15.37 -12.54 32.27
C GLY A 8 -14.90 -11.92 30.95
N THR A 9 -14.42 -10.69 31.07
CA THR A 9 -13.78 -9.87 30.03
C THR A 9 -12.34 -10.32 29.77
N ARG A 10 -12.01 -10.67 28.52
CA ARG A 10 -10.63 -10.65 27.99
C ARG A 10 -10.64 -10.46 26.47
N ALA A 11 -10.21 -9.29 26.01
CA ALA A 11 -9.43 -9.09 24.78
C ALA A 11 -9.27 -7.59 24.51
N ALA A 12 -8.13 -7.01 24.90
CA ALA A 12 -7.65 -5.73 24.35
C ALA A 12 -6.21 -5.46 24.81
N THR A 13 -5.22 -6.16 24.23
CA THR A 13 -3.80 -5.76 24.29
C THR A 13 -3.00 -6.49 23.22
N SER A 14 -3.10 -6.07 21.95
CA SER A 14 -2.20 -6.55 20.89
C SER A 14 -1.96 -5.54 19.77
N ALA A 15 -1.74 -4.26 20.09
CA ALA A 15 -1.44 -3.24 19.07
C ALA A 15 -0.17 -2.39 19.34
N ILE A 16 0.55 -2.61 20.45
CA ILE A 16 1.70 -1.75 20.82
C ILE A 16 3.06 -2.48 20.66
N ALA A 17 3.08 -3.76 20.31
CA ALA A 17 4.32 -4.55 20.26
C ALA A 17 5.11 -4.50 18.93
N GLN A 18 4.62 -3.84 17.88
CA GLN A 18 5.28 -3.84 16.56
C GLN A 18 6.25 -2.66 16.33
N SER A 19 6.14 -1.56 17.09
CA SER A 19 7.01 -0.38 16.89
C SER A 19 8.39 -0.50 17.54
N SER A 20 8.58 -1.43 18.49
CA SER A 20 9.86 -1.60 19.20
C SER A 20 10.85 -2.53 18.47
N GLN A 21 10.43 -3.27 17.45
CA GLN A 21 11.32 -4.18 16.70
C GLN A 21 12.15 -3.48 15.60
N PHE A 22 11.70 -2.33 15.09
CA PHE A 22 12.44 -1.59 14.07
C PHE A 22 13.67 -0.85 14.62
N SER A 23 13.66 -0.44 15.90
CA SER A 23 14.80 0.28 16.50
C SER A 23 16.01 -0.62 16.80
N ALA A 24 15.80 -1.94 16.99
CA ALA A 24 16.89 -2.88 17.24
C ALA A 24 17.67 -3.27 15.97
N LEU A 25 17.01 -3.25 14.80
CA LEU A 25 17.63 -3.58 13.51
C LEU A 25 18.56 -2.47 13.01
N SER A 26 18.22 -1.19 13.24
CA SER A 26 19.06 -0.05 12.85
C SER A 26 20.39 0.02 13.59
N ALA A 27 20.43 -0.44 14.85
CA ALA A 27 21.65 -0.47 15.66
C ALA A 27 22.63 -1.59 15.25
N LEU A 28 22.13 -2.67 14.62
CA LEU A 28 22.96 -3.78 14.16
C LEU A 28 23.61 -3.48 12.79
N VAL A 29 22.88 -2.79 11.90
CA VAL A 29 23.41 -2.34 10.59
C VAL A 29 24.49 -1.26 10.78
N ALA A 30 24.31 -0.35 11.74
CA ALA A 30 25.31 0.69 12.04
C ALA A 30 26.63 0.14 12.63
N ARG A 31 26.61 -1.04 13.28
CA ARG A 31 27.81 -1.66 13.87
C ARG A 31 28.58 -2.61 12.94
N LEU A 32 27.99 -3.00 11.81
CA LEU A 32 28.65 -3.83 10.79
C LEU A 32 29.30 -3.02 9.66
N CYS A 33 29.11 -1.69 9.61
CA CYS A 33 29.74 -0.80 8.63
C CYS A 33 31.16 -0.32 9.01
N ILE A 34 31.73 -0.78 10.14
CA ILE A 34 33.06 -0.38 10.62
C ILE A 34 33.86 -1.68 10.90
N PRO A 35 34.24 -2.45 9.85
CA PRO A 35 35.59 -2.24 9.30
C PRO A 35 35.67 -2.61 7.81
N LEU A 36 34.91 -1.91 6.95
CA LEU A 36 35.10 -1.99 5.49
C LEU A 36 35.87 -0.76 4.93
N ALA A 37 36.69 -0.12 5.78
CA ALA A 37 37.48 1.07 5.43
C ALA A 37 38.96 0.77 5.14
N LEU A 38 39.38 -0.51 5.10
CA LEU A 38 40.81 -0.88 4.96
C LEU A 38 41.15 -1.81 3.78
N LEU A 39 40.18 -2.15 2.92
CA LEU A 39 40.44 -2.94 1.71
C LEU A 39 39.76 -2.27 0.51
N GLY A 40 40.43 -1.28 -0.09
CA GLY A 40 39.94 -0.63 -1.30
C GLY A 40 40.60 0.68 -1.71
N LEU A 41 41.94 0.75 -1.76
CA LEU A 41 42.63 1.76 -2.56
C LEU A 41 42.50 1.39 -4.05
N ALA A 42 41.37 1.76 -4.66
CA ALA A 42 41.23 1.85 -6.11
C ALA A 42 40.24 3.00 -6.43
N PRO A 43 40.67 4.05 -7.15
CA PRO A 43 39.81 5.18 -7.46
C PRO A 43 38.79 4.78 -8.54
N SER A 44 37.58 4.41 -8.13
CA SER A 44 36.46 4.26 -9.06
C SER A 44 35.61 5.53 -9.07
N SER A 45 35.42 6.07 -10.26
CA SER A 45 34.67 7.30 -10.60
C SER A 45 33.17 7.26 -10.29
N ALA A 46 32.67 6.21 -9.64
CA ALA A 46 31.27 6.02 -9.28
C ALA A 46 30.81 6.90 -8.09
N HIS A 47 31.73 7.33 -7.22
CA HIS A 47 31.39 8.14 -6.03
C HIS A 47 31.01 9.60 -6.36
N ALA A 48 31.32 10.09 -7.57
CA ALA A 48 30.96 11.44 -8.01
C ALA A 48 29.50 11.58 -8.50
N GLN A 49 28.81 10.47 -8.80
CA GLN A 49 27.43 10.52 -9.31
C GLN A 49 26.36 10.52 -8.21
N PHE A 50 26.65 9.97 -7.02
CA PHE A 50 25.74 10.02 -5.87
C PHE A 50 25.58 11.43 -5.28
N GLY A 51 26.58 12.31 -5.44
CA GLY A 51 26.48 13.72 -5.03
C GLY A 51 25.47 14.52 -5.87
N LYS A 52 25.42 14.29 -7.19
CA LYS A 52 24.54 15.01 -8.11
C LYS A 52 23.05 14.66 -7.93
N LEU A 53 22.74 13.44 -7.47
CA LEU A 53 21.36 13.01 -7.20
C LEU A 53 20.73 13.70 -5.98
N LYS A 54 21.53 14.02 -4.96
CA LYS A 54 21.04 14.80 -3.80
C LYS A 54 20.73 16.25 -4.16
N ASP A 55 21.54 16.86 -5.03
CA ASP A 55 21.32 18.24 -5.50
C ASP A 55 20.09 18.37 -6.41
N LEU A 56 19.76 17.33 -7.20
CA LEU A 56 18.53 17.29 -7.99
C LEU A 56 17.28 17.16 -7.11
N GLY A 57 17.32 16.33 -6.07
CA GLY A 57 16.22 16.22 -5.11
C GLY A 57 15.96 17.50 -4.31
N ALA A 58 17.03 18.19 -3.89
CA ALA A 58 16.92 19.46 -3.17
C ALA A 58 16.39 20.61 -4.04
N ARG A 59 16.72 20.64 -5.34
CA ARG A 59 16.17 21.64 -6.28
C ARG A 59 14.70 21.40 -6.62
N ALA A 60 14.28 20.15 -6.82
CA ALA A 60 12.88 19.82 -7.11
C ALA A 60 11.95 20.18 -5.93
N ALA A 61 12.38 19.95 -4.68
CA ALA A 61 11.61 20.35 -3.50
C ALA A 61 11.49 21.88 -3.35
N LYS A 62 12.52 22.62 -3.75
CA LYS A 62 12.54 24.10 -3.66
C LYS A 62 11.67 24.74 -4.75
N GLU A 63 11.63 24.17 -5.96
CA GLU A 63 10.73 24.63 -7.03
C GLU A 63 9.25 24.29 -6.75
N ALA A 64 8.96 23.13 -6.14
CA ALA A 64 7.60 22.78 -5.72
C ALA A 64 7.07 23.71 -4.61
N ALA A 65 7.95 24.17 -3.71
CA ALA A 65 7.60 25.14 -2.67
C ALA A 65 7.38 26.55 -3.25
N ALA A 66 8.19 26.98 -4.22
CA ALA A 66 8.05 28.29 -4.86
C ALA A 66 6.77 28.40 -5.71
N LYS A 67 6.32 27.32 -6.36
CA LYS A 67 5.11 27.31 -7.18
C LYS A 67 3.82 27.48 -6.37
N LYS A 68 3.77 26.96 -5.13
CA LYS A 68 2.63 27.12 -4.22
C LYS A 68 2.43 28.54 -3.67
N VAL A 69 3.46 29.38 -3.69
CA VAL A 69 3.37 30.77 -3.18
C VAL A 69 2.79 31.73 -4.24
N ILE A 70 2.88 31.39 -5.53
CA ILE A 70 2.44 32.28 -6.62
C ILE A 70 0.93 32.12 -6.92
N GLU A 71 0.34 30.93 -6.72
CA GLU A 71 -1.11 30.70 -6.93
C GLU A 71 -2.01 31.28 -5.82
N ALA A 72 -1.45 31.67 -4.67
CA ALA A 72 -2.22 32.24 -3.55
C ALA A 72 -2.38 33.78 -3.63
N ALA A 73 -1.76 34.45 -4.60
CA ALA A 73 -1.72 35.92 -4.68
C ALA A 73 -2.57 36.54 -5.82
N GLY A 74 -3.36 35.73 -6.53
CA GLY A 74 -4.04 36.17 -7.75
C GLY A 74 -5.54 35.88 -7.77
N MET A 75 -6.31 36.36 -6.79
CA MET A 75 -7.77 36.40 -6.92
C MET A 75 -8.40 37.38 -5.91
N GLU A 76 -8.38 38.67 -6.25
CA GLU A 76 -9.29 39.67 -5.68
C GLU A 76 -10.09 40.38 -6.78
N SER A 77 -11.41 40.36 -6.58
CA SER A 77 -12.41 41.39 -6.89
C SER A 77 -12.86 41.65 -8.33
N ALA A 78 -14.14 41.32 -8.59
CA ALA A 78 -15.00 42.11 -9.47
C ALA A 78 -16.46 42.03 -8.97
N THR A 79 -16.90 43.11 -8.33
CA THR A 79 -18.29 43.39 -7.93
C THR A 79 -19.08 43.96 -9.12
N GLY A 80 -20.30 43.47 -9.36
CA GLY A 80 -21.22 44.07 -10.33
C GLY A 80 -22.60 43.43 -10.32
N SER A 81 -23.52 44.00 -9.55
CA SER A 81 -24.95 43.65 -9.51
C SER A 81 -25.68 43.95 -10.83
N SER A 82 -26.57 43.05 -11.27
CA SER A 82 -27.96 43.44 -11.61
C SER A 82 -28.91 42.24 -11.70
N VAL A 83 -29.96 42.33 -10.90
CA VAL A 83 -31.37 41.92 -11.09
C VAL A 83 -31.68 40.78 -12.07
N GLY A 84 -32.13 39.67 -11.49
CA GLY A 84 -32.84 38.60 -12.19
C GLY A 84 -33.39 37.60 -11.18
N SER A 85 -34.43 37.98 -10.44
CA SER A 85 -35.23 37.06 -9.61
C SER A 85 -35.86 35.99 -10.51
N SER A 86 -35.12 34.91 -10.74
CA SER A 86 -35.70 33.60 -10.98
C SER A 86 -35.43 32.81 -9.72
N SER A 87 -36.51 32.36 -9.08
CA SER A 87 -36.50 31.43 -7.98
C SER A 87 -35.86 30.12 -8.47
N SER A 88 -34.54 30.05 -8.41
CA SER A 88 -33.79 28.82 -8.57
C SER A 88 -34.11 27.98 -7.35
N ALA A 89 -35.10 27.09 -7.51
CA ALA A 89 -35.34 26.04 -6.56
C ALA A 89 -34.01 25.30 -6.41
N SER A 90 -33.30 25.51 -5.29
CA SER A 90 -32.14 24.70 -4.94
C SER A 90 -32.56 23.25 -5.10
N ALA A 91 -32.13 22.63 -6.19
CA ALA A 91 -32.44 21.23 -6.46
C ALA A 91 -31.97 20.47 -5.23
N ARG A 92 -32.91 19.89 -4.48
CA ARG A 92 -32.59 19.14 -3.27
C ARG A 92 -31.55 18.11 -3.68
N VAL A 93 -30.36 18.20 -3.08
CA VAL A 93 -29.32 17.19 -3.27
C VAL A 93 -29.86 15.90 -2.67
N THR A 94 -30.32 14.98 -3.53
CA THR A 94 -30.85 13.68 -3.10
C THR A 94 -29.74 12.65 -3.02
N TYR A 95 -29.78 11.83 -1.97
CA TYR A 95 -28.85 10.70 -1.74
C TYR A 95 -29.54 9.35 -1.89
N ASP A 96 -30.69 9.34 -2.56
CA ASP A 96 -31.47 8.13 -2.80
C ASP A 96 -30.70 7.17 -3.72
N ILE A 97 -30.75 5.88 -3.37
CA ILE A 97 -30.15 4.80 -4.15
C ILE A 97 -31.15 4.39 -5.24
N THR A 98 -31.02 4.98 -6.43
CA THR A 98 -31.74 4.54 -7.63
C THR A 98 -30.97 3.43 -8.33
N ALA A 99 -31.62 2.67 -9.21
CA ALA A 99 -30.98 1.61 -10.00
C ALA A 99 -29.80 2.17 -10.82
N GLU A 100 -29.97 3.32 -11.44
CA GLU A 100 -28.94 3.96 -12.29
C GLU A 100 -27.73 4.41 -11.47
N ARG A 101 -27.96 4.96 -10.27
CA ARG A 101 -26.88 5.39 -9.37
C ARG A 101 -26.15 4.18 -8.78
N LEU A 102 -26.87 3.10 -8.47
CA LEU A 102 -26.29 1.84 -8.03
C LEU A 102 -25.39 1.24 -9.12
N ASP A 103 -25.88 1.15 -10.36
CA ASP A 103 -25.09 0.67 -11.50
C ASP A 103 -23.85 1.55 -11.74
N ALA A 104 -23.98 2.87 -11.64
CA ALA A 104 -22.83 3.78 -11.76
C ALA A 104 -21.78 3.55 -10.67
N VAL A 105 -22.21 3.33 -9.41
CA VAL A 105 -21.30 3.01 -8.30
C VAL A 105 -20.61 1.66 -8.52
N LEU A 106 -21.34 0.63 -8.93
CA LEU A 106 -20.78 -0.69 -9.20
C LEU A 106 -19.76 -0.67 -10.35
N ALA A 107 -20.09 0.02 -11.45
CA ALA A 107 -19.20 0.20 -12.58
C ALA A 107 -17.91 0.95 -12.17
N ALA A 108 -18.03 2.00 -11.36
CA ALA A 108 -16.89 2.74 -10.84
C ALA A 108 -16.05 1.94 -9.84
N LEU A 109 -16.66 1.03 -9.07
CA LEU A 109 -15.95 0.17 -8.09
C LEU A 109 -15.22 -1.00 -8.75
N THR A 110 -15.67 -1.48 -9.90
CA THR A 110 -15.13 -2.65 -10.59
C THR A 110 -13.59 -2.68 -10.70
N PRO A 111 -12.89 -1.66 -11.22
CA PRO A 111 -11.42 -1.69 -11.30
C PRO A 111 -10.76 -1.82 -9.93
N PHE A 112 -11.35 -1.22 -8.89
CA PHE A 112 -10.80 -1.25 -7.54
C PHE A 112 -11.05 -2.57 -6.81
N VAL A 113 -12.10 -3.30 -7.19
CA VAL A 113 -12.38 -4.63 -6.67
C VAL A 113 -11.33 -5.61 -7.18
N GLU A 114 -10.93 -5.51 -8.44
CA GLU A 114 -9.83 -6.30 -8.98
C GLU A 114 -8.50 -5.96 -8.29
N ASP A 115 -8.21 -4.67 -8.07
CA ASP A 115 -7.04 -4.25 -7.29
C ASP A 115 -7.09 -4.74 -5.82
N ALA A 116 -8.27 -4.73 -5.20
CA ALA A 116 -8.46 -5.23 -3.84
C ALA A 116 -8.30 -6.76 -3.77
N LYS A 117 -8.78 -7.51 -4.76
CA LYS A 117 -8.54 -8.96 -4.87
C LYS A 117 -7.05 -9.26 -5.00
N MET A 118 -6.33 -8.51 -5.85
CA MET A 118 -4.88 -8.65 -6.00
C MET A 118 -4.15 -8.37 -4.69
N ARG A 119 -4.51 -7.29 -3.97
CA ARG A 119 -3.94 -6.97 -2.65
C ARG A 119 -4.24 -8.03 -1.60
N ALA A 120 -5.47 -8.54 -1.55
CA ALA A 120 -5.84 -9.62 -0.63
C ALA A 120 -5.05 -10.91 -0.90
N ALA A 121 -4.90 -11.30 -2.18
CA ALA A 121 -4.09 -12.45 -2.57
C ALA A 121 -2.60 -12.24 -2.23
N ALA A 122 -2.08 -11.04 -2.47
CA ALA A 122 -0.71 -10.67 -2.11
C ALA A 122 -0.47 -10.71 -0.60
N LYS A 123 -1.42 -10.23 0.21
CA LYS A 123 -1.34 -10.27 1.68
C LYS A 123 -1.20 -11.71 2.20
N GLN A 124 -2.01 -12.64 1.67
CA GLN A 124 -1.90 -14.06 2.03
C GLN A 124 -0.52 -14.64 1.69
N GLN A 125 0.07 -14.23 0.57
CA GLN A 125 1.41 -14.67 0.17
C GLN A 125 2.51 -13.97 0.96
N MET A 126 2.29 -12.71 1.37
CA MET A 126 3.23 -11.90 2.13
C MET A 126 3.50 -12.50 3.51
N ASP A 127 2.48 -13.02 4.20
CA ASP A 127 2.67 -13.67 5.50
C ASP A 127 3.56 -14.92 5.38
N ALA A 128 3.30 -15.77 4.38
CA ALA A 128 4.11 -16.95 4.10
C ALA A 128 5.54 -16.59 3.65
N PHE A 129 5.69 -15.55 2.84
CA PHE A 129 6.98 -15.00 2.42
C PHE A 129 7.78 -14.50 3.63
N ASN A 130 7.18 -13.66 4.47
CA ASN A 130 7.81 -13.09 5.65
C ASN A 130 8.23 -14.16 6.65
N ALA A 131 7.40 -15.18 6.89
CA ALA A 131 7.77 -16.28 7.77
C ALA A 131 9.04 -17.00 7.29
N LYS A 132 9.15 -17.29 5.99
CA LYS A 132 10.34 -17.95 5.42
C LYS A 132 11.55 -17.02 5.38
N ARG A 133 11.35 -15.74 5.05
CA ARG A 133 12.40 -14.72 5.06
C ARG A 133 13.00 -14.57 6.46
N THR A 134 12.16 -14.41 7.49
CA THR A 134 12.59 -14.32 8.89
C THR A 134 13.36 -15.56 9.32
N ALA A 135 12.86 -16.76 9.02
CA ALA A 135 13.57 -18.01 9.36
C ALA A 135 14.96 -18.09 8.71
N TYR A 136 15.09 -17.64 7.45
CA TYR A 136 16.37 -17.57 6.76
C TYR A 136 17.31 -16.54 7.41
N GLU A 137 16.81 -15.32 7.68
CA GLU A 137 17.57 -14.24 8.31
C GLU A 137 18.08 -14.61 9.71
N GLU A 138 17.24 -15.28 10.52
CA GLU A 138 17.63 -15.79 11.83
C GLU A 138 18.73 -16.85 11.73
N CYS A 139 18.63 -17.78 10.76
CA CYS A 139 19.71 -18.73 10.50
C CYS A 139 21.00 -18.05 10.04
N ALA A 140 20.90 -17.06 9.15
CA ALA A 140 22.04 -16.31 8.65
C ALA A 140 22.77 -15.58 9.79
N ALA A 141 22.00 -14.91 10.66
CA ALA A 141 22.52 -14.25 11.85
C ALA A 141 23.16 -15.24 12.84
N ALA A 142 22.54 -16.40 13.06
CA ALA A 142 23.11 -17.45 13.90
C ALA A 142 24.41 -18.03 13.32
N SER A 143 24.47 -18.22 12.01
CA SER A 143 25.67 -18.69 11.30
C SER A 143 26.81 -17.69 11.42
N ALA A 144 26.53 -16.40 11.21
CA ALA A 144 27.52 -15.33 11.36
C ALA A 144 28.08 -15.25 12.80
N LYS A 145 27.22 -15.44 13.82
CA LYS A 145 27.66 -15.47 15.23
C LYS A 145 28.56 -16.67 15.57
N ARG A 146 28.37 -17.81 14.88
CA ARG A 146 29.12 -19.05 15.11
C ARG A 146 30.41 -19.12 14.29
N ALA A 147 30.52 -18.34 13.22
CA ALA A 147 31.71 -18.30 12.40
C ALA A 147 32.88 -17.70 13.20
N MET A 148 33.83 -18.55 13.59
CA MET A 148 35.06 -18.12 14.26
C MET A 148 36.08 -17.52 13.29
N THR A 149 36.05 -17.96 12.03
CA THR A 149 36.90 -17.46 10.94
C THR A 149 36.15 -17.57 9.61
N ILE A 150 36.49 -16.71 8.65
CA ILE A 150 36.02 -16.80 7.28
C ILE A 150 36.92 -17.80 6.54
N SER A 151 36.33 -18.85 5.96
CA SER A 151 37.09 -19.84 5.19
C SER A 151 37.36 -19.36 3.75
N PRO A 152 38.48 -19.78 3.12
CA PRO A 152 38.75 -19.50 1.71
C PRO A 152 37.61 -19.95 0.77
N GLU A 153 37.02 -21.12 1.02
CA GLU A 153 35.85 -21.61 0.29
C GLU A 153 34.61 -20.72 0.46
N GLY A 154 34.45 -20.10 1.64
CA GLY A 154 33.38 -19.14 1.88
C GLY A 154 33.57 -17.86 1.06
N VAL A 155 34.81 -17.37 0.96
CA VAL A 155 35.17 -16.22 0.11
C VAL A 155 34.90 -16.51 -1.35
N GLU A 156 35.36 -17.66 -1.87
CA GLU A 156 35.15 -18.05 -3.27
C GLU A 156 33.67 -18.18 -3.61
N ARG A 157 32.88 -18.85 -2.75
CA ARG A 157 31.43 -18.97 -2.95
C ARG A 157 30.74 -17.61 -2.89
N SER A 158 31.11 -16.74 -1.95
CA SER A 158 30.59 -15.37 -1.86
C SER A 158 30.90 -14.56 -3.12
N ALA A 159 32.13 -14.66 -3.64
CA ALA A 159 32.54 -13.99 -4.87
C ALA A 159 31.71 -14.42 -6.09
N ALA A 160 31.31 -15.69 -6.16
CA ALA A 160 30.41 -16.18 -7.21
C ALA A 160 29.01 -15.51 -7.16
N PHE A 161 28.50 -15.15 -5.98
CA PHE A 161 27.27 -14.37 -5.85
C PHE A 161 27.49 -12.90 -6.25
N THR A 162 28.60 -12.29 -5.85
CA THR A 162 28.97 -10.93 -6.26
C THR A 162 29.10 -10.82 -7.78
N ALA A 163 29.71 -11.81 -8.44
CA ALA A 163 29.82 -11.85 -9.90
C ALA A 163 28.46 -11.89 -10.60
N LYS A 164 27.44 -12.54 -10.00
CA LYS A 164 26.06 -12.54 -10.50
C LYS A 164 25.33 -11.23 -10.26
N MET A 165 25.70 -10.46 -9.23
CA MET A 165 25.09 -9.15 -8.94
C MET A 165 25.47 -8.08 -9.97
N ALA A 166 26.71 -8.10 -10.49
CA ALA A 166 27.18 -7.09 -11.44
C ALA A 166 26.28 -6.91 -12.68
N PRO A 167 25.92 -7.97 -13.45
CA PRO A 167 25.02 -7.82 -14.60
C PRO A 167 23.58 -7.47 -14.18
N MET A 168 23.15 -7.81 -12.96
CA MET A 168 21.84 -7.37 -12.45
C MET A 168 21.81 -5.88 -12.12
N LEU A 169 22.89 -5.34 -11.56
CA LEU A 169 23.02 -3.89 -11.29
C LEU A 169 23.03 -3.08 -12.59
N GLU A 170 23.74 -3.56 -13.61
CA GLU A 170 23.72 -2.97 -14.95
C GLU A 170 22.29 -2.95 -15.52
N ARG A 171 21.60 -4.10 -15.52
CA ARG A 171 20.21 -4.18 -15.96
C ARG A 171 19.29 -3.28 -15.13
N TYR A 172 19.45 -3.25 -13.81
CA TYR A 172 18.67 -2.39 -12.90
C TYR A 172 18.83 -0.92 -13.28
N SER A 173 20.07 -0.45 -13.49
CA SER A 173 20.34 0.93 -13.90
C SER A 173 19.77 1.30 -15.26
N ALA A 174 19.73 0.33 -16.20
CA ALA A 174 19.18 0.53 -17.53
C ALA A 174 17.65 0.67 -17.49
N ILE A 175 16.97 -0.08 -16.63
CA ILE A 175 15.50 -0.05 -16.54
C ILE A 175 14.99 1.00 -15.54
N SER A 176 15.78 1.45 -14.57
CA SER A 176 15.35 2.42 -13.56
C SER A 176 14.97 3.78 -14.15
N GLN A 177 15.37 4.04 -15.40
CA GLN A 177 15.03 5.26 -16.14
C GLN A 177 13.66 5.18 -16.84
N ASP A 178 13.04 4.01 -16.90
CA ASP A 178 11.78 3.76 -17.60
C ASP A 178 10.67 3.39 -16.59
N PRO A 179 9.72 4.31 -16.29
CA PRO A 179 8.61 4.04 -15.39
C PRO A 179 7.75 2.84 -15.80
N SER A 180 7.69 2.51 -17.10
CA SER A 180 6.92 1.35 -17.59
C SER A 180 7.53 0.01 -17.18
N LYS A 181 8.82 -0.01 -16.82
CA LYS A 181 9.56 -1.21 -16.38
C LYS A 181 9.66 -1.37 -14.87
N LYS A 182 8.86 -0.62 -14.10
CA LYS A 182 8.85 -0.69 -12.64
C LYS A 182 8.68 -2.11 -12.09
N ARG A 183 7.81 -2.93 -12.70
CA ARG A 183 7.63 -4.34 -12.30
C ARG A 183 8.93 -5.14 -12.40
N GLU A 184 9.65 -4.99 -13.52
CA GLU A 184 10.95 -5.63 -13.74
C GLU A 184 12.00 -5.12 -12.75
N MET A 185 11.97 -3.83 -12.43
CA MET A 185 12.84 -3.20 -11.44
C MET A 185 12.65 -3.80 -10.04
N LEU A 186 11.40 -4.00 -9.60
CA LEU A 186 11.09 -4.64 -8.31
C LEU A 186 11.58 -6.10 -8.25
N MET A 187 11.43 -6.85 -9.35
CA MET A 187 11.93 -8.23 -9.43
C MET A 187 13.47 -8.32 -9.38
N LEU A 188 14.15 -7.37 -10.03
CA LEU A 188 15.61 -7.29 -9.97
C LEU A 188 16.11 -6.88 -8.59
N GLN A 189 15.44 -5.94 -7.93
CA GLN A 189 15.75 -5.54 -6.56
C GLN A 189 15.61 -6.71 -5.57
N ASP A 190 14.55 -7.52 -5.71
CA ASP A 190 14.38 -8.75 -4.93
C ASP A 190 15.52 -9.74 -5.20
N SER A 191 15.84 -9.99 -6.47
CA SER A 191 16.91 -10.90 -6.88
C SER A 191 18.28 -10.48 -6.33
N MET A 192 18.61 -9.19 -6.38
CA MET A 192 19.86 -8.66 -5.82
C MET A 192 19.90 -8.79 -4.29
N THR A 193 18.78 -8.54 -3.61
CA THR A 193 18.67 -8.74 -2.14
C THR A 193 18.92 -10.20 -1.77
N VAL A 194 18.27 -11.13 -2.48
CA VAL A 194 18.44 -12.57 -2.26
C VAL A 194 19.90 -13.00 -2.50
N LEU A 195 20.52 -12.60 -3.62
CA LEU A 195 21.92 -12.92 -3.90
C LEU A 195 22.88 -12.36 -2.86
N SER A 196 22.66 -11.13 -2.40
CA SER A 196 23.48 -10.49 -1.37
C SER A 196 23.44 -11.29 -0.07
N VAL A 197 22.24 -11.67 0.37
CA VAL A 197 22.03 -12.48 1.58
C VAL A 197 22.63 -13.90 1.43
N GLN A 198 22.54 -14.53 0.25
CA GLN A 198 23.22 -15.80 -0.02
C GLN A 198 24.73 -15.68 0.04
N GLY A 199 25.30 -14.61 -0.54
CA GLY A 199 26.72 -14.32 -0.49
C GLY A 199 27.22 -14.19 0.94
N GLN A 200 26.49 -13.48 1.80
CA GLN A 200 26.81 -13.34 3.22
C GLN A 200 26.78 -14.69 3.96
N VAL A 201 25.74 -15.51 3.75
CA VAL A 201 25.65 -16.84 4.35
C VAL A 201 26.78 -17.76 3.85
N ALA A 202 27.10 -17.70 2.55
CA ALA A 202 28.18 -18.46 1.96
C ALA A 202 29.55 -18.06 2.53
N LEU A 203 29.78 -16.75 2.72
CA LEU A 203 31.01 -16.20 3.29
C LEU A 203 31.30 -16.76 4.68
N VAL A 204 30.26 -16.89 5.52
CA VAL A 204 30.38 -17.43 6.90
C VAL A 204 30.17 -18.95 6.96
N GLY A 205 30.03 -19.63 5.82
CA GLY A 205 29.86 -21.08 5.74
C GLY A 205 28.52 -21.61 6.28
N GLY A 206 27.51 -20.75 6.41
CA GLY A 206 26.19 -21.12 6.92
C GLY A 206 25.40 -22.04 5.99
N LYS A 207 24.47 -22.82 6.57
CA LYS A 207 23.57 -23.74 5.84
C LYS A 207 22.11 -23.40 6.15
N CYS A 208 21.61 -22.31 5.55
CA CYS A 208 20.30 -21.74 5.87
C CYS A 208 19.17 -22.12 4.91
N GLY A 209 19.37 -23.16 4.11
CA GLY A 209 18.42 -23.54 3.05
C GLY A 209 18.44 -22.55 1.89
N THR A 210 17.34 -22.47 1.15
CA THR A 210 17.19 -21.55 0.02
C THR A 210 16.41 -20.32 0.49
N PRO A 211 16.92 -19.09 0.29
CA PRO A 211 16.15 -17.88 0.55
C PRO A 211 14.96 -17.81 -0.40
N VAL A 212 13.93 -17.08 0.00
CA VAL A 212 12.68 -17.00 -0.73
C VAL A 212 12.62 -15.69 -1.48
N HIS A 213 12.22 -15.76 -2.74
CA HIS A 213 11.94 -14.60 -3.57
C HIS A 213 10.53 -14.07 -3.30
N ARG A 214 10.33 -12.77 -3.49
CA ARG A 214 8.99 -12.19 -3.52
C ARG A 214 8.18 -12.86 -4.65
N THR A 215 6.95 -13.23 -4.36
CA THR A 215 6.05 -13.79 -5.38
C THR A 215 5.57 -12.70 -6.34
N LEU A 216 5.14 -13.09 -7.54
CA LEU A 216 4.58 -12.13 -8.50
C LEU A 216 3.37 -11.38 -7.91
N ALA A 217 2.52 -12.03 -7.12
CA ALA A 217 1.38 -11.35 -6.50
C ALA A 217 1.81 -10.23 -5.54
N ILE A 218 2.90 -10.44 -4.77
CA ILE A 218 3.47 -9.41 -3.89
C ILE A 218 4.00 -8.22 -4.71
N VAL A 219 4.64 -8.49 -5.85
CA VAL A 219 5.14 -7.42 -6.75
C VAL A 219 3.97 -6.68 -7.41
N ASP A 220 2.95 -7.40 -7.86
CA ASP A 220 1.78 -6.83 -8.53
C ASP A 220 0.93 -5.98 -7.57
N ALA A 221 0.86 -6.35 -6.28
CA ALA A 221 0.20 -5.53 -5.28
C ALA A 221 0.95 -4.22 -4.99
N GLU A 222 2.28 -4.22 -4.92
CA GLU A 222 3.07 -2.98 -4.78
C GLU A 222 2.88 -2.06 -5.99
N MET A 223 2.83 -2.64 -7.19
CA MET A 223 2.50 -1.91 -8.42
C MET A 223 1.09 -1.30 -8.40
N ALA A 224 0.13 -1.96 -7.74
CA ALA A 224 -1.22 -1.46 -7.58
C ALA A 224 -1.30 -0.33 -6.52
N GLU A 225 -0.56 -0.43 -5.42
CA GLU A 225 -0.50 0.60 -4.38
C GLU A 225 0.04 1.93 -4.90
N GLU A 226 1.10 1.92 -5.72
CA GLU A 226 1.66 3.13 -6.34
C GLU A 226 0.64 3.85 -7.26
N ARG A 227 -0.30 3.12 -7.87
CA ARG A 227 -1.35 3.73 -8.71
C ARG A 227 -2.42 4.44 -7.89
N THR A 228 -2.67 3.98 -6.67
CA THR A 228 -3.73 4.52 -5.81
C THR A 228 -3.35 5.78 -5.04
N GLY A 229 -2.08 6.22 -5.08
CA GLY A 229 -1.63 7.45 -4.42
C GLY A 229 -1.45 7.33 -2.90
N ASP A 230 -0.70 8.27 -2.32
CA ASP A 230 -0.18 8.28 -0.93
C ASP A 230 -1.29 8.44 0.14
N ASP A 231 -2.50 8.83 -0.26
CA ASP A 231 -3.67 9.00 0.61
C ASP A 231 -4.48 7.71 0.79
N GLY A 232 -4.22 6.65 -0.01
CA GLY A 232 -4.97 5.39 0.07
C GLY A 232 -6.48 5.55 -0.19
N GLN A 233 -6.88 6.72 -0.69
CA GLN A 233 -8.26 7.09 -0.95
C GLN A 233 -8.55 6.91 -2.44
N LEU A 234 -9.57 6.10 -2.69
CA LEU A 234 -10.02 5.81 -4.03
C LEU A 234 -10.67 7.05 -4.67
N GLN A 235 -10.01 7.63 -5.67
CA GLN A 235 -10.53 8.76 -6.42
C GLN A 235 -11.26 8.28 -7.68
N VAL A 236 -12.57 8.54 -7.76
CA VAL A 236 -13.37 8.21 -8.95
C VAL A 236 -13.44 9.42 -9.89
N PRO A 237 -12.96 9.29 -11.15
CA PRO A 237 -13.05 10.33 -12.17
C PRO A 237 -14.48 10.86 -12.33
N ALA A 238 -14.63 12.16 -12.65
CA ALA A 238 -15.95 12.78 -12.85
C ALA A 238 -16.82 12.02 -13.87
N ALA A 239 -16.21 11.51 -14.94
CA ALA A 239 -16.88 10.73 -15.98
C ALA A 239 -17.55 9.44 -15.45
N GLN A 240 -17.02 8.84 -14.38
CA GLN A 240 -17.52 7.60 -13.79
C GLN A 240 -18.58 7.82 -12.70
N ARG A 241 -18.84 9.08 -12.31
CA ARG A 241 -19.81 9.42 -11.26
C ARG A 241 -21.24 9.61 -11.77
N ALA A 242 -21.51 9.40 -13.06
CA ALA A 242 -22.84 9.57 -13.65
C ALA A 242 -23.51 10.92 -13.29
N GLY A 243 -22.74 12.02 -13.32
CA GLY A 243 -23.21 13.36 -12.98
C GLY A 243 -23.33 13.66 -11.47
N MET A 244 -23.01 12.71 -10.60
CA MET A 244 -22.98 12.92 -9.15
C MET A 244 -21.75 13.73 -8.71
N THR A 245 -21.95 14.62 -7.73
CA THR A 245 -20.82 15.22 -7.00
C THR A 245 -20.03 14.16 -6.23
N THR A 246 -18.80 14.48 -5.83
CA THR A 246 -17.92 13.52 -5.13
C THR A 246 -18.57 13.08 -3.81
N SER A 247 -19.21 14.02 -3.10
CA SER A 247 -19.92 13.76 -1.86
C SER A 247 -21.16 12.88 -2.06
N GLN A 248 -22.00 13.15 -3.07
CA GLN A 248 -23.17 12.30 -3.38
C GLN A 248 -22.76 10.88 -3.68
N PHE A 249 -21.76 10.73 -4.55
CA PHE A 249 -21.24 9.43 -4.93
C PHE A 249 -20.66 8.67 -3.72
N GLY A 250 -19.85 9.34 -2.90
CA GLY A 250 -19.30 8.79 -1.66
C GLY A 250 -20.38 8.31 -0.69
N ARG A 251 -21.40 9.14 -0.42
CA ARG A 251 -22.51 8.82 0.50
C ARG A 251 -23.38 7.66 0.01
N ILE A 252 -23.72 7.62 -1.28
CA ILE A 252 -24.49 6.51 -1.86
C ILE A 252 -23.70 5.22 -1.75
N ARG A 253 -22.41 5.27 -2.07
CA ARG A 253 -21.51 4.12 -1.98
C ARG A 253 -21.33 3.62 -0.54
N GLU A 254 -21.21 4.53 0.43
CA GLU A 254 -21.22 4.21 1.87
C GLU A 254 -22.52 3.48 2.25
N ARG A 255 -23.69 3.99 1.86
CA ARG A 255 -24.98 3.32 2.14
C ARG A 255 -25.10 1.95 1.47
N ILE A 256 -24.59 1.78 0.25
CA ILE A 256 -24.51 0.49 -0.45
C ILE A 256 -23.63 -0.49 0.34
N ALA A 257 -22.46 -0.04 0.80
CA ALA A 257 -21.54 -0.86 1.59
C ALA A 257 -22.17 -1.29 2.92
N LEU A 258 -22.83 -0.36 3.63
CA LEU A 258 -23.56 -0.66 4.85
C LEU A 258 -24.66 -1.70 4.62
N TRP A 259 -25.44 -1.56 3.54
CA TRP A 259 -26.46 -2.55 3.20
C TRP A 259 -25.84 -3.93 3.00
N ALA A 260 -24.75 -4.03 2.22
CA ALA A 260 -24.06 -5.30 1.98
C ALA A 260 -23.53 -5.93 3.28
N LEU A 261 -22.98 -5.11 4.20
CA LEU A 261 -22.51 -5.57 5.51
C LEU A 261 -23.67 -6.03 6.41
N ILE A 262 -24.84 -5.40 6.34
CA ILE A 262 -26.04 -5.84 7.09
C ILE A 262 -26.48 -7.22 6.58
N GLN A 263 -26.51 -7.42 5.26
CA GLN A 263 -26.91 -8.70 4.65
C GLN A 263 -25.98 -9.86 5.01
N GLU A 264 -24.69 -9.58 5.23
CA GLU A 264 -23.70 -10.57 5.65
C GLU A 264 -23.53 -10.67 7.18
N GLY A 265 -24.36 -9.97 7.96
CA GLY A 265 -24.34 -10.01 9.43
C GLY A 265 -23.12 -9.32 10.07
N HIS A 266 -22.44 -8.46 9.33
CA HIS A 266 -21.30 -7.65 9.79
C HIS A 266 -21.71 -6.25 10.29
N ALA A 267 -22.98 -5.90 10.12
CA ALA A 267 -23.58 -4.63 10.54
C ALA A 267 -24.94 -4.88 11.19
N LYS A 268 -25.38 -3.98 12.09
CA LYS A 268 -26.73 -4.05 12.65
C LYS A 268 -27.73 -3.47 11.66
N PRO A 269 -28.91 -4.09 11.47
CA PRO A 269 -29.97 -3.52 10.65
C PRO A 269 -30.37 -2.09 11.05
N THR A 270 -30.18 -1.72 12.31
CA THR A 270 -30.48 -0.38 12.85
C THR A 270 -29.53 0.72 12.38
N GLU A 271 -28.36 0.36 11.86
CA GLU A 271 -27.35 1.32 11.42
C GLU A 271 -27.69 1.92 10.05
N GLY A 272 -28.59 1.29 9.28
CA GLY A 272 -29.03 1.76 7.97
C GLY A 272 -30.55 1.90 7.88
N ARG A 273 -31.02 3.04 7.35
CA ARG A 273 -32.41 3.22 6.94
C ARG A 273 -32.47 3.26 5.42
N PHE A 274 -33.24 2.35 4.84
CA PHE A 274 -33.47 2.23 3.41
C PHE A 274 -34.96 2.30 3.17
N THR A 275 -35.36 3.06 2.15
CA THR A 275 -36.75 3.02 1.68
C THR A 275 -37.02 1.68 0.99
N ASP A 276 -38.29 1.35 0.78
CA ASP A 276 -38.67 0.11 0.07
C ASP A 276 -38.10 0.08 -1.35
N ALA A 277 -38.11 1.22 -2.05
CA ALA A 277 -37.54 1.37 -3.39
C ALA A 277 -36.03 1.14 -3.41
N GLU A 278 -35.29 1.71 -2.46
CA GLU A 278 -33.85 1.49 -2.33
C GLU A 278 -33.54 0.02 -2.01
N SER A 279 -34.30 -0.57 -1.09
CA SER A 279 -34.15 -1.98 -0.71
C SER A 279 -34.39 -2.89 -1.90
N GLN A 280 -35.39 -2.60 -2.73
CA GLN A 280 -35.66 -3.34 -3.95
C GLN A 280 -34.51 -3.22 -4.96
N ALA A 281 -33.99 -2.02 -5.20
CA ALA A 281 -32.87 -1.80 -6.11
C ALA A 281 -31.60 -2.55 -5.65
N LEU A 282 -31.29 -2.49 -4.35
CA LEU A 282 -30.17 -3.21 -3.74
C LEU A 282 -30.35 -4.73 -3.82
N GLN A 283 -31.58 -5.23 -3.59
CA GLN A 283 -31.89 -6.65 -3.65
C GLN A 283 -31.68 -7.23 -5.06
N VAL A 284 -31.98 -6.47 -6.12
CA VAL A 284 -31.73 -6.88 -7.51
C VAL A 284 -30.24 -7.15 -7.77
N LYS A 285 -29.35 -6.41 -7.09
CA LYS A 285 -27.88 -6.56 -7.20
C LYS A 285 -27.27 -7.28 -5.99
N ALA A 286 -28.08 -7.99 -5.19
CA ALA A 286 -27.65 -8.56 -3.93
C ALA A 286 -26.43 -9.49 -4.06
N SER A 287 -26.42 -10.35 -5.09
CA SER A 287 -25.30 -11.28 -5.31
C SER A 287 -23.99 -10.56 -5.56
N GLU A 288 -23.99 -9.55 -6.44
CA GLU A 288 -22.82 -8.73 -6.76
C GLU A 288 -22.36 -7.95 -5.51
N LEU A 289 -23.29 -7.30 -4.81
CA LEU A 289 -22.98 -6.54 -3.58
C LEU A 289 -22.39 -7.40 -2.47
N LYS A 290 -22.87 -8.64 -2.32
CA LYS A 290 -22.30 -9.61 -1.36
C LYS A 290 -20.86 -9.97 -1.68
N THR A 291 -20.49 -10.06 -2.96
CA THR A 291 -19.08 -10.28 -3.33
C THR A 291 -18.17 -9.11 -2.93
N LEU A 292 -18.74 -7.92 -2.74
CA LEU A 292 -17.99 -6.72 -2.34
C LEU A 292 -17.84 -6.56 -0.82
N ALA A 293 -18.71 -7.20 -0.04
CA ALA A 293 -18.74 -7.07 1.42
C ALA A 293 -17.39 -7.35 2.11
N PRO A 294 -16.58 -8.36 1.73
CA PRO A 294 -15.26 -8.57 2.32
C PRO A 294 -14.32 -7.37 2.17
N PHE A 295 -14.35 -6.69 1.01
CA PHE A 295 -13.48 -5.54 0.71
C PHE A 295 -13.95 -4.24 1.37
N PHE A 296 -15.25 -4.14 1.68
CA PHE A 296 -15.77 -3.07 2.53
C PHE A 296 -15.34 -3.28 3.99
N ARG A 297 -15.37 -4.52 4.47
CA ARG A 297 -15.04 -4.88 5.86
C ARG A 297 -13.55 -4.73 6.17
N ASP A 298 -12.67 -5.11 5.24
CA ASP A 298 -11.22 -5.05 5.47
C ASP A 298 -10.58 -3.70 5.13
N GLY A 299 -11.40 -2.73 4.67
CA GLY A 299 -10.94 -1.41 4.29
C GLY A 299 -10.21 -1.36 2.95
N SER A 300 -10.15 -2.43 2.16
CA SER A 300 -9.48 -2.42 0.84
C SER A 300 -10.16 -1.48 -0.17
N LEU A 301 -11.43 -1.14 0.07
CA LEU A 301 -12.15 -0.08 -0.63
C LEU A 301 -12.33 1.18 0.26
N SER A 302 -11.42 1.51 1.17
CA SER A 302 -11.54 2.69 2.06
C SER A 302 -11.46 4.02 1.29
N TRP A 303 -12.36 4.97 1.59
CA TRP A 303 -12.45 6.29 0.94
C TRP A 303 -12.42 7.41 1.98
N THR A 304 -12.39 8.68 1.53
CA THR A 304 -12.71 9.82 2.39
C THR A 304 -14.05 9.54 3.09
N ASN A 305 -14.05 9.47 4.43
CA ASN A 305 -15.29 9.32 5.20
C ASN A 305 -16.06 10.64 5.15
N TRP A 306 -17.30 10.61 4.65
CA TRP A 306 -18.14 11.82 4.51
C TRP A 306 -19.08 12.06 5.70
N GLY A 307 -18.87 11.34 6.80
CA GLY A 307 -19.48 11.57 8.11
C GLY A 307 -20.86 10.96 8.32
N ASP A 308 -21.43 10.27 7.32
CA ASP A 308 -22.74 9.61 7.46
C ASP A 308 -22.63 8.25 8.14
N LEU A 309 -21.50 7.56 7.95
CA LEU A 309 -21.18 6.32 8.64
C LEU A 309 -20.11 6.59 9.71
N LYS A 310 -20.53 6.68 10.97
CA LYS A 310 -19.59 6.79 12.10
C LYS A 310 -18.66 5.57 12.13
N GLY A 311 -17.40 5.76 11.75
CA GLY A 311 -16.26 4.92 12.10
C GLY A 311 -16.45 3.42 11.82
N TRP A 312 -16.59 3.07 10.55
CA TRP A 312 -16.50 1.71 10.03
C TRP A 312 -15.14 1.48 9.42
#